data_AF-A0A3D5KQA1-F1
#
_entry.id   AF-A0A3D5KQA1-F1
#
_cell.length_a   1.000
_cell.length_b   1.000
_cell.length_c   1.000
_cell.angle_alpha   90.00
_cell.angle_beta   90.00
_cell.angle_gamma   90.00
#
_symmetry.space_group_name_H-M   'P 1'
#
loop_
_entity.id
_entity.type
_entity.pdbx_description
1 polymer ?
#
loop_
_entity_poly.entity_id
_entity_poly.type
_entity_poly.pdbx_seq_one_letter_code
_entity_poly.pdbx_strand_id
1 'polypeptide(L)'
;MIFVPELVGIDGMKGGFALSFASLFIALITAIVGVFYLGFSKEVAKILRGEGVLAHWTYTSDYWLIYAKEEYKEEKSEKKELFLIVTGFALFFGTLFWILDEEAGFIVFLVMLSLIGIVAFAWQFSAWHNYKLNIGGVKEAYITRDAIYMNRKLYTWDMVLTSFDEVSQKDHDSLSLLVFRFTSATRTGPQTYKIRVPIPPGQEEAAKRIAEEINGSGRIAGFEPRTNGDVSHKTSLSHAFSNFMKTQIANCSFKKIVFKLKF
;
A
#
# COMPACT_ATOMS: atom_id res chain seq x y z
N MET A 1 -30.80 14.41 16.68
CA MET A 1 -30.03 14.24 17.93
C MET A 1 -29.29 15.51 18.40
N ILE A 2 -29.41 16.66 17.72
CA ILE A 2 -28.72 17.91 18.10
C ILE A 2 -29.34 18.61 19.33
N PHE A 3 -30.59 18.29 19.70
CA PHE A 3 -31.32 18.96 20.78
C PHE A 3 -31.42 18.15 22.09
N VAL A 4 -30.67 17.05 22.21
CA VAL A 4 -30.75 16.17 23.40
C VAL A 4 -30.24 16.84 24.68
N PRO A 5 -29.17 17.66 24.69
CA PRO A 5 -28.71 18.30 25.93
C PRO A 5 -29.72 19.26 26.56
N GLU A 6 -30.48 19.99 25.75
CA GLU A 6 -31.55 20.87 26.23
C GLU A 6 -32.72 20.09 26.84
N LEU A 7 -33.02 18.91 26.29
CA LEU A 7 -34.05 17.99 26.81
C LEU A 7 -33.62 17.26 28.10
N VAL A 8 -32.32 17.11 28.34
CA VAL A 8 -31.75 16.39 29.52
C VAL A 8 -31.25 17.38 30.60
N GLY A 9 -31.40 18.69 30.38
CA GLY A 9 -31.03 19.72 31.35
C GLY A 9 -29.52 19.90 31.54
N ILE A 10 -28.72 19.48 30.56
CA ILE A 10 -27.26 19.62 30.59
C ILE A 10 -26.90 20.99 30.00
N ASP A 11 -26.30 21.85 30.82
CA ASP A 11 -25.78 23.15 30.41
C ASP A 11 -24.78 22.98 29.24
N GLY A 12 -24.99 23.73 28.16
CA GLY A 12 -24.16 23.69 26.95
C GLY A 12 -22.68 23.92 27.25
N MET A 13 -22.37 24.80 28.22
CA MET A 13 -21.00 25.11 28.64
C MET A 13 -20.37 24.03 29.54
N LYS A 14 -21.17 23.12 30.11
CA LYS A 14 -20.71 21.95 30.88
C LYS A 14 -20.62 20.68 30.02
N GLY A 15 -20.27 20.83 28.74
CA GLY A 15 -20.06 19.71 27.82
C GLY A 15 -21.25 19.34 26.94
N GLY A 16 -22.41 20.00 27.09
CA GLY A 16 -23.55 19.80 26.19
C GLY A 16 -23.22 20.12 24.72
N PHE A 17 -22.42 21.17 24.47
CA PHE A 17 -21.95 21.48 23.11
C PHE A 17 -20.96 20.44 22.57
N ALA A 18 -20.05 19.93 23.41
CA ALA A 18 -19.10 18.89 23.00
C ALA A 18 -19.82 17.59 22.59
N LEU A 19 -20.83 17.18 23.36
CA LEU A 19 -21.68 16.04 23.05
C LEU A 19 -22.48 16.25 21.75
N SER A 20 -23.04 17.44 21.55
CA SER A 20 -23.78 17.78 20.32
C SER A 20 -22.87 17.76 19.10
N PHE A 21 -21.67 18.33 19.20
CA PHE A 21 -20.67 18.31 18.13
C PHE A 21 -20.20 16.89 17.80
N ALA A 22 -19.84 16.09 18.81
CA ALA A 22 -19.43 14.70 18.61
C ALA A 22 -20.54 13.87 17.94
N SER A 23 -21.80 14.07 18.38
CA SER A 23 -22.96 13.40 17.80
C SER A 23 -23.18 13.77 16.34
N LEU A 24 -23.08 15.07 16.01
CA LEU A 24 -23.17 15.55 14.62
C LEU A 24 -22.02 15.01 13.77
N PHE A 25 -20.80 15.04 14.30
CA PHE A 25 -19.61 14.57 13.59
C PHE A 25 -19.72 13.07 13.28
N ILE A 26 -20.10 12.25 14.26
CA ILE A 26 -20.34 10.82 14.05
C ILE A 26 -21.46 10.62 13.02
N ALA A 27 -22.58 11.34 13.14
CA ALA A 27 -23.68 11.23 12.18
C ALA A 27 -23.24 11.57 10.74
N LEU A 28 -22.42 12.61 10.56
CA LEU A 28 -21.87 12.99 9.26
C LEU A 28 -20.91 11.93 8.72
N ILE A 29 -19.96 11.45 9.53
CA ILE A 29 -19.03 10.39 9.12
C ILE A 29 -19.79 9.11 8.77
N THR A 30 -20.77 8.71 9.57
CA THR A 30 -21.63 7.54 9.28
C THR A 30 -22.41 7.73 7.99
N ALA A 31 -22.98 8.92 7.74
CA ALA A 31 -23.68 9.21 6.49
C ALA A 31 -22.75 9.12 5.29
N ILE A 32 -21.56 9.73 5.36
CA ILE A 32 -20.55 9.69 4.30
C ILE A 32 -20.15 8.24 4.02
N VAL A 33 -19.72 7.49 5.05
CA VAL A 33 -19.33 6.08 4.93
C VAL A 33 -20.48 5.25 4.36
N GLY A 34 -21.72 5.48 4.81
CA GLY A 34 -22.90 4.80 4.30
C GLY A 34 -23.10 5.00 2.81
N VAL A 35 -22.94 6.23 2.30
CA VAL A 35 -23.04 6.53 0.86
C VAL A 35 -21.97 5.78 0.06
N PHE A 36 -20.72 5.75 0.53
CA PHE A 36 -19.64 4.98 -0.13
C PHE A 36 -19.95 3.48 -0.17
N TYR A 37 -20.39 2.90 0.94
CA TYR A 37 -20.76 1.47 1.02
C TYR A 37 -21.94 1.12 0.11
N LEU A 38 -22.93 2.01 -0.02
CA LEU A 38 -24.02 1.82 -0.96
C LEU A 38 -23.50 1.81 -2.41
N GLY A 39 -22.58 2.71 -2.76
CA GLY A 39 -21.90 2.71 -4.06
C GLY A 39 -21.22 1.37 -4.35
N PHE A 40 -20.37 0.90 -3.44
CA PHE A 40 -19.66 -0.38 -3.60
C PHE A 40 -20.60 -1.59 -3.64
N SER A 41 -21.67 -1.60 -2.83
CA SER A 41 -22.63 -2.70 -2.84
C SER A 41 -23.33 -2.84 -4.20
N LYS A 42 -23.68 -1.72 -4.84
CA LYS A 42 -24.28 -1.70 -6.18
C LYS A 42 -23.30 -2.24 -7.21
N GLU A 43 -22.04 -1.84 -7.13
CA GLU A 43 -21.00 -2.27 -8.05
C GLU A 43 -20.73 -3.78 -7.93
N VAL A 44 -20.56 -4.28 -6.71
CA VAL A 44 -20.45 -5.73 -6.47
C VAL A 44 -21.69 -6.47 -6.99
N ALA A 45 -22.89 -5.92 -6.77
CA ALA A 45 -24.12 -6.55 -7.25
C ALA A 45 -24.20 -6.59 -8.79
N LYS A 46 -23.72 -5.58 -9.52
CA LYS A 46 -23.63 -5.60 -10.99
C LYS A 46 -22.66 -6.70 -11.46
N ILE A 47 -21.47 -6.74 -10.88
CA ILE A 47 -20.44 -7.73 -11.21
C ILE A 47 -20.97 -9.15 -10.99
N LEU A 48 -21.64 -9.40 -9.85
CA LEU A 48 -22.22 -10.70 -9.54
C LEU A 48 -23.41 -11.08 -10.45
N ARG A 49 -24.10 -10.11 -11.07
CA ARG A 49 -25.11 -10.36 -12.11
C ARG A 49 -24.51 -10.60 -13.50
N GLY A 50 -23.19 -10.46 -13.67
CA GLY A 50 -22.50 -10.62 -14.95
C GLY A 50 -22.47 -9.36 -15.81
N GLU A 51 -22.95 -8.23 -15.31
CA GLU A 51 -22.95 -6.96 -16.05
C GLU A 51 -21.51 -6.42 -16.17
N GLY A 52 -21.03 -6.20 -17.40
CA GLY A 52 -19.69 -5.64 -17.64
C GLY A 52 -18.52 -6.58 -17.31
N VAL A 53 -18.79 -7.86 -17.06
CA VAL A 53 -17.77 -8.88 -16.76
C VAL A 53 -17.08 -9.32 -18.05
N LEU A 54 -15.77 -9.04 -18.14
CA LEU A 54 -14.90 -9.47 -19.22
C LEU A 54 -14.49 -10.94 -19.05
N ALA A 55 -14.22 -11.35 -17.81
CA ALA A 55 -13.92 -12.72 -17.46
C ALA A 55 -14.37 -13.08 -16.05
N HIS A 56 -14.81 -14.32 -15.92
CA HIS A 56 -15.07 -14.97 -14.63
C HIS A 56 -14.21 -16.23 -14.55
N TRP A 57 -13.35 -16.29 -13.54
CA TRP A 57 -12.45 -17.41 -13.30
C TRP A 57 -12.75 -18.06 -11.97
N THR A 58 -12.86 -19.38 -12.00
CA THR A 58 -13.02 -20.25 -10.83
C THR A 58 -11.77 -21.10 -10.67
N TYR A 59 -11.20 -21.15 -9.47
CA TYR A 59 -9.94 -21.85 -9.22
C TYR A 59 -10.16 -23.12 -8.39
N THR A 60 -9.35 -24.13 -8.67
CA THR A 60 -9.28 -25.32 -7.80
C THR A 60 -8.65 -24.96 -6.46
N SER A 61 -8.99 -25.73 -5.41
CA SER A 61 -8.46 -25.51 -4.07
C SER A 61 -6.93 -25.56 -4.01
N ASP A 62 -6.32 -26.47 -4.77
CA ASP A 62 -4.87 -26.65 -4.77
C ASP A 62 -4.16 -25.50 -5.45
N TYR A 63 -4.68 -25.06 -6.60
CA TYR A 63 -4.14 -23.92 -7.34
C TYR A 63 -4.24 -22.61 -6.52
N TRP A 64 -5.38 -22.40 -5.87
CA TRP A 64 -5.59 -21.24 -4.98
C TRP A 64 -4.67 -21.27 -3.76
N LEU A 65 -4.39 -22.45 -3.20
CA LEU A 65 -3.47 -22.58 -2.08
C LEU A 65 -2.03 -22.21 -2.46
N ILE A 66 -1.59 -22.57 -3.67
CA ILE A 66 -0.29 -22.15 -4.21
C ILE A 66 -0.27 -20.63 -4.35
N TYR A 67 -1.29 -20.04 -4.97
CA TYR A 67 -1.42 -18.58 -5.09
C TYR A 67 -1.40 -17.87 -3.73
N ALA A 68 -2.19 -18.32 -2.76
CA ALA A 68 -2.24 -17.71 -1.44
C ALA A 68 -0.91 -17.78 -0.69
N LYS A 69 -0.11 -18.84 -0.90
CA LYS A 69 1.23 -18.98 -0.33
C LYS A 69 2.23 -18.02 -0.98
N GLU A 70 2.21 -17.90 -2.31
CA GLU A 70 3.07 -16.96 -3.02
C GLU A 70 2.72 -15.51 -2.68
N GLU A 71 1.43 -15.16 -2.65
CA GLU A 71 0.97 -13.82 -2.25
C GLU A 71 1.40 -13.48 -0.81
N TYR A 72 1.36 -14.45 0.12
CA TYR A 72 1.83 -14.25 1.49
C TYR A 72 3.34 -14.01 1.58
N LYS A 73 4.14 -14.72 0.76
CA LYS A 73 5.59 -14.48 0.69
C LYS A 73 5.89 -13.09 0.13
N GLU A 74 5.17 -12.69 -0.90
CA GLU A 74 5.35 -11.37 -1.52
C GLU A 74 4.91 -10.23 -0.62
N GLU A 75 3.77 -10.34 0.06
CA GLU A 75 3.33 -9.32 1.03
C GLU A 75 4.36 -9.14 2.16
N LYS A 76 5.02 -10.23 2.57
CA LYS A 76 6.11 -10.17 3.54
C LYS A 76 7.38 -9.57 2.96
N SER A 77 7.80 -9.97 1.77
CA SER A 77 9.03 -9.49 1.15
C SER A 77 8.99 -7.98 0.92
N GLU A 78 7.87 -7.47 0.40
CA GLU A 78 7.65 -6.05 0.10
C GLU A 78 7.75 -5.16 1.35
N LYS A 79 7.23 -5.64 2.48
CA LYS A 79 7.24 -4.90 3.76
C LYS A 79 8.54 -5.10 4.56
N LYS A 80 9.26 -6.20 4.35
CA LYS A 80 10.49 -6.56 5.09
C LYS A 80 11.63 -5.58 4.82
N GLU A 81 11.83 -5.16 3.58
CA GLU A 81 12.93 -4.24 3.21
C GLU A 81 12.78 -2.90 3.94
N LEU A 82 11.59 -2.30 3.86
CA LEU A 82 11.29 -1.05 4.55
C LEU A 82 11.44 -1.20 6.07
N PHE A 83 10.92 -2.29 6.64
CA PHE A 83 11.05 -2.57 8.08
C PHE A 83 12.51 -2.68 8.52
N LEU A 84 13.36 -3.34 7.72
CA LEU A 84 14.78 -3.50 8.03
C LEU A 84 15.52 -2.16 8.05
N ILE A 85 15.23 -1.28 7.09
CA ILE A 85 15.82 0.07 7.04
C ILE A 85 15.39 0.89 8.26
N VAL A 86 14.09 0.93 8.56
CA VAL A 86 13.54 1.69 9.71
C VAL A 86 14.10 1.15 11.02
N THR A 87 14.18 -0.17 11.18
CA THR A 87 14.76 -0.82 12.36
C THR A 87 16.24 -0.49 12.51
N GLY A 88 17.00 -0.51 11.40
CA GLY A 88 18.42 -0.17 11.41
C GLY A 88 18.68 1.27 11.89
N PHE A 89 17.95 2.25 11.34
CA PHE A 89 18.04 3.63 11.81
C PHE A 89 17.58 3.79 13.25
N ALA A 90 16.49 3.12 13.63
CA ALA A 90 15.96 3.20 14.97
C ALA A 90 16.94 2.68 16.01
N LEU A 91 17.58 1.54 15.75
CA LEU A 91 18.62 0.99 16.64
C LEU A 91 19.88 1.85 16.65
N PHE A 92 20.29 2.39 15.49
CA PHE A 92 21.46 3.27 15.40
C PHE A 92 21.27 4.54 16.26
N PHE A 93 20.17 5.26 16.09
CA PHE A 93 19.90 6.47 16.86
C PHE A 93 19.60 6.16 18.33
N GLY A 94 18.82 5.11 18.61
CA GLY A 94 18.54 4.70 19.99
C GLY A 94 19.83 4.38 20.76
N THR A 95 20.76 3.66 20.15
CA THR A 95 22.06 3.34 20.78
C THR A 95 22.95 4.58 20.89
N LEU A 96 22.95 5.46 19.87
CA LEU A 96 23.70 6.71 19.92
C LEU A 96 23.24 7.60 21.08
N PHE A 97 21.93 7.75 21.28
CA PHE A 97 21.40 8.54 22.40
C PHE A 97 21.78 7.95 23.75
N TRP A 98 21.75 6.62 23.89
CA TRP A 98 22.20 5.94 25.11
C TRP A 98 23.68 6.22 25.43
N ILE A 99 24.57 6.28 24.44
CA ILE A 99 25.99 6.59 24.68
C ILE A 99 26.21 8.06 25.07
N LEU A 100 25.39 8.98 24.56
CA LEU A 100 25.55 10.42 24.82
C LEU A 100 24.96 10.85 26.17
N ASP A 101 23.86 10.24 26.56
CA ASP A 101 23.18 10.47 27.84
C ASP A 101 22.65 9.12 28.34
N GLU A 102 23.25 8.60 29.41
CA GLU A 102 22.95 7.25 29.89
C GLU A 102 21.52 7.10 30.39
N GLU A 103 20.99 8.10 31.12
CA GLU A 103 19.66 8.03 31.72
C GLU A 103 18.57 8.34 30.68
N ALA A 104 18.67 9.48 29.98
CA ALA A 104 17.65 9.86 29.01
C ALA A 104 17.72 8.97 27.76
N GLY A 105 18.92 8.62 27.32
CA GLY A 105 19.15 7.80 26.14
C GLY A 105 18.70 6.35 26.32
N PHE A 106 18.83 5.77 27.52
CA PHE A 106 18.28 4.44 27.80
C PHE A 106 16.75 4.40 27.66
N ILE A 107 16.05 5.42 28.16
CA ILE A 107 14.58 5.53 28.01
C ILE A 107 14.21 5.64 26.52
N VAL A 108 14.89 6.50 25.77
CA VAL A 108 14.66 6.66 24.32
C VAL A 108 14.88 5.33 23.59
N PHE A 109 15.96 4.62 23.90
CA PHE A 109 16.24 3.30 23.33
C PHE A 109 15.12 2.30 23.59
N LEU A 110 14.62 2.22 24.84
CA LEU A 110 13.49 1.33 25.18
C LEU A 110 12.20 1.70 24.43
N VAL A 111 11.91 2.99 24.28
CA VAL A 111 10.74 3.45 23.51
C VAL A 111 10.87 3.04 22.04
N MET A 112 12.05 3.23 21.44
CA MET A 112 12.30 2.82 20.06
C MET A 112 12.19 1.30 19.89
N LEU A 113 12.72 0.53 20.83
CA LEU A 113 12.61 -0.94 20.82
C LEU A 113 11.16 -1.41 20.93
N SER A 114 10.37 -0.76 21.80
CA SER A 114 8.93 -1.00 21.92
C SER A 114 8.18 -0.70 20.62
N LEU A 115 8.48 0.44 19.97
CA LEU A 115 7.87 0.82 18.69
C LEU A 115 8.21 -0.18 17.59
N ILE A 116 9.47 -0.62 17.50
CA ILE A 116 9.89 -1.69 16.57
C ILE A 116 9.08 -2.96 16.83
N GLY A 117 8.90 -3.36 18.09
CA GLY A 117 8.10 -4.52 18.48
C GLY A 117 6.64 -4.42 18.02
N ILE A 118 6.00 -3.26 18.22
CA ILE A 118 4.61 -3.03 17.79
C ILE A 118 4.49 -3.07 16.26
N VAL A 119 5.41 -2.43 15.53
CA VAL A 119 5.39 -2.42 14.06
C VAL A 119 5.66 -3.82 13.50
N ALA A 120 6.60 -4.57 14.08
CA ALA A 120 6.88 -5.95 13.70
C ALA A 120 5.65 -6.86 13.91
N PHE A 121 4.98 -6.69 15.06
CA PHE A 121 3.75 -7.40 15.37
C PHE A 121 2.64 -7.06 14.37
N ALA A 122 2.40 -5.78 14.09
CA ALA A 122 1.39 -5.34 13.14
C ALA A 122 1.65 -5.88 11.72
N TRP A 123 2.91 -5.83 11.25
CA TRP A 123 3.31 -6.39 9.96
C TRP A 123 3.03 -7.89 9.87
N GLN A 124 3.52 -8.67 10.84
CA GLN A 124 3.37 -10.13 10.85
C GLN A 124 1.91 -10.54 11.00
N PHE A 125 1.16 -9.87 11.89
CA PHE A 125 -0.25 -10.14 12.13
C PHE A 125 -1.10 -9.82 10.90
N SER A 126 -0.87 -8.67 10.26
CA SER A 126 -1.55 -8.28 9.02
C SER A 126 -1.36 -9.33 7.93
N ALA A 127 -0.12 -9.74 7.66
CA ALA A 127 0.16 -10.73 6.61
C ALA A 127 -0.49 -12.08 6.95
N TRP A 128 -0.42 -12.51 8.21
CA TRP A 128 -1.00 -13.78 8.64
C TRP A 128 -2.53 -13.77 8.56
N HIS A 129 -3.16 -12.68 8.99
CA HIS A 129 -4.60 -12.51 8.92
C HIS A 129 -5.09 -12.51 7.47
N ASN A 130 -4.40 -11.77 6.58
CA ASN A 130 -4.69 -11.77 5.15
C ASN A 130 -4.56 -13.18 4.56
N TYR A 131 -3.50 -13.92 4.89
CA TYR A 131 -3.32 -15.30 4.43
C TYR A 131 -4.46 -16.22 4.89
N LYS A 132 -4.85 -16.15 6.17
CA LYS A 132 -5.94 -16.95 6.74
C LYS A 132 -7.29 -16.65 6.09
N LEU A 133 -7.58 -15.39 5.82
CA LEU A 133 -8.77 -15.01 5.07
C LEU A 133 -8.68 -15.47 3.60
N ASN A 134 -7.49 -15.43 3.01
CA ASN A 134 -7.30 -15.80 1.61
C ASN A 134 -7.56 -17.30 1.37
N ILE A 135 -7.06 -18.17 2.24
CA ILE A 135 -7.23 -19.62 2.11
C ILE A 135 -8.66 -20.11 2.36
N GLY A 136 -9.42 -19.42 3.24
CA GLY A 136 -10.78 -19.81 3.62
C GLY A 136 -11.87 -19.15 2.77
N GLY A 137 -11.48 -18.28 1.84
CA GLY A 137 -12.39 -17.48 1.05
C GLY A 137 -12.90 -18.15 -0.23
N VAL A 138 -13.61 -17.37 -1.05
CA VAL A 138 -14.19 -17.84 -2.31
C VAL A 138 -13.11 -17.73 -3.39
N LYS A 139 -12.86 -18.84 -4.09
CA LYS A 139 -11.75 -19.01 -5.04
C LYS A 139 -12.17 -18.60 -6.44
N GLU A 140 -12.65 -17.37 -6.54
CA GLU A 140 -13.20 -16.82 -7.78
C GLU A 140 -12.72 -15.39 -7.98
N ALA A 141 -12.52 -15.04 -9.25
CA ALA A 141 -12.18 -13.70 -9.69
C ALA A 141 -13.12 -13.28 -10.82
N TYR A 142 -13.71 -12.10 -10.68
CA TYR A 142 -14.46 -11.42 -11.72
C TYR A 142 -13.65 -10.20 -12.17
N ILE A 143 -13.38 -10.12 -13.45
CA ILE A 143 -12.61 -9.04 -14.06
C ILE A 143 -13.58 -8.22 -14.91
N THR A 144 -13.65 -6.92 -14.63
CA THR A 144 -14.37 -5.93 -15.45
C THR A 144 -13.37 -4.91 -15.99
N ARG A 145 -13.85 -3.93 -16.76
CA ARG A 145 -13.01 -2.83 -17.27
C ARG A 145 -12.50 -1.89 -16.18
N ASP A 146 -13.25 -1.78 -15.09
CA ASP A 146 -13.12 -0.69 -14.12
C ASP A 146 -12.83 -1.20 -12.69
N ALA A 147 -13.00 -2.52 -12.50
CA ALA A 147 -12.87 -3.19 -11.21
C ALA A 147 -12.54 -4.68 -11.35
N ILE A 148 -11.97 -5.23 -10.28
CA ILE A 148 -11.76 -6.65 -10.04
C ILE A 148 -12.46 -7.01 -8.74
N TYR A 149 -13.34 -7.99 -8.79
CA TYR A 149 -13.92 -8.59 -7.59
C TYR A 149 -13.32 -9.98 -7.40
N MET A 150 -12.44 -10.11 -6.42
CA MET A 150 -11.69 -11.34 -6.17
C MET A 150 -11.72 -11.67 -4.69
N ASN A 151 -12.06 -12.91 -4.37
CA ASN A 151 -12.10 -13.40 -2.99
C ASN A 151 -12.83 -12.46 -2.01
N ARG A 152 -14.05 -12.05 -2.36
CA ARG A 152 -14.89 -11.11 -1.59
C ARG A 152 -14.29 -9.72 -1.37
N LYS A 153 -13.25 -9.35 -2.12
CA LYS A 153 -12.66 -8.02 -2.12
C LYS A 153 -12.93 -7.35 -3.46
N LEU A 154 -13.51 -6.16 -3.40
CA LEU A 154 -13.63 -5.28 -4.55
C LEU A 154 -12.39 -4.41 -4.63
N TYR A 155 -11.75 -4.44 -5.79
CA TYR A 155 -10.71 -3.52 -6.17
C TYR A 155 -11.21 -2.72 -7.36
N THR A 156 -11.29 -1.40 -7.25
CA THR A 156 -11.79 -0.56 -8.34
C THR A 156 -10.89 0.65 -8.51
N TRP A 157 -10.72 1.07 -9.75
CA TRP A 157 -10.01 2.28 -10.15
C TRP A 157 -10.93 3.34 -10.74
N ASP A 158 -12.25 3.11 -10.72
CA ASP A 158 -13.29 4.11 -11.06
C ASP A 158 -13.61 5.04 -9.88
N MET A 159 -12.60 5.35 -9.06
CA MET A 159 -12.76 6.30 -7.96
C MET A 159 -12.14 7.64 -8.33
N VAL A 160 -12.76 8.71 -7.84
CA VAL A 160 -12.18 10.05 -7.88
C VAL A 160 -10.75 9.99 -7.32
N LEU A 161 -9.82 10.69 -7.98
CA LEU A 161 -8.39 10.70 -7.64
C LEU A 161 -7.66 9.36 -7.89
N THR A 162 -8.21 8.44 -8.69
CA THR A 162 -7.51 7.20 -9.10
C THR A 162 -7.30 7.20 -10.61
N SER A 163 -6.09 6.85 -11.04
CA SER A 163 -5.74 6.62 -12.43
C SER A 163 -5.35 5.17 -12.63
N PHE A 164 -5.86 4.56 -13.69
CA PHE A 164 -5.39 3.25 -14.12
C PHE A 164 -4.05 3.41 -14.85
N ASP A 165 -3.04 2.62 -14.50
CA ASP A 165 -1.69 2.76 -15.06
C ASP A 165 -1.45 1.74 -16.17
N GLU A 166 -1.46 0.44 -15.83
CA GLU A 166 -1.14 -0.65 -16.75
C GLU A 166 -1.65 -2.02 -16.26
N VAL A 167 -2.00 -2.90 -17.18
CA VAL A 167 -2.07 -4.35 -16.96
C VAL A 167 -0.84 -5.00 -17.56
N SER A 168 -0.11 -5.78 -16.77
CA SER A 168 1.04 -6.58 -17.22
C SER A 168 0.86 -8.06 -16.87
N GLN A 169 1.21 -8.95 -17.78
CA GLN A 169 1.33 -10.37 -17.48
C GLN A 169 2.72 -10.64 -16.91
N LYS A 170 2.78 -11.33 -15.77
CA LYS A 170 4.02 -11.78 -15.16
C LYS A 170 3.93 -13.25 -14.83
N ASP A 171 4.87 -14.02 -15.35
CA ASP A 171 5.07 -15.39 -14.93
C ASP A 171 6.00 -15.39 -13.72
N HIS A 172 5.49 -15.87 -12.58
CA HIS A 172 6.25 -15.96 -11.34
C HIS A 172 6.31 -17.41 -10.89
N ASP A 173 7.50 -18.01 -10.96
CA ASP A 173 7.84 -19.39 -10.58
C ASP A 173 6.87 -20.46 -11.11
N SER A 174 5.71 -20.61 -10.46
CA SER A 174 4.70 -21.65 -10.68
C SER A 174 3.34 -21.13 -11.14
N LEU A 175 3.15 -19.81 -11.24
CA LEU A 175 1.88 -19.18 -11.57
C LEU A 175 2.06 -18.05 -12.58
N SER A 176 1.23 -18.05 -13.63
CA SER A 176 1.03 -16.88 -14.48
C SER A 176 0.06 -15.93 -13.80
N LEU A 177 0.47 -14.68 -13.61
CA LEU A 177 -0.28 -13.65 -12.91
C LEU A 177 -0.59 -12.49 -13.84
N LEU A 178 -1.82 -11.99 -13.77
CA LEU A 178 -2.22 -10.74 -14.36
C LEU A 178 -2.10 -9.63 -13.30
N VAL A 179 -1.17 -8.70 -13.52
CA VAL A 179 -0.83 -7.65 -12.56
C VAL A 179 -1.43 -6.34 -13.01
N PHE A 180 -2.41 -5.86 -12.26
CA PHE A 180 -3.08 -4.58 -12.48
C PHE A 180 -2.42 -3.52 -11.61
N ARG A 181 -1.97 -2.43 -12.24
CA ARG A 181 -1.37 -1.28 -11.57
C ARG A 181 -2.27 -0.07 -11.72
N PHE A 182 -2.55 0.60 -10.62
CA PHE A 182 -3.28 1.86 -10.58
C PHE A 182 -2.71 2.76 -9.50
N THR A 183 -2.79 4.06 -9.72
CA THR A 183 -2.27 5.07 -8.82
C THR A 183 -3.41 5.89 -8.25
N SER A 184 -3.49 5.97 -6.93
CA SER A 184 -4.42 6.88 -6.25
C SER A 184 -3.68 8.06 -5.64
N ALA A 185 -4.18 9.26 -5.87
CA ALA A 185 -3.69 10.46 -5.21
C ALA A 185 -4.15 10.47 -3.75
N THR A 186 -3.18 10.44 -2.83
CA THR A 186 -3.41 10.54 -1.38
C THR A 186 -2.89 11.88 -0.85
N ARG A 187 -3.26 12.23 0.39
CA ARG A 187 -2.76 13.46 1.06
C ARG A 187 -1.23 13.57 1.07
N THR A 188 -0.53 12.42 1.09
CA THR A 188 0.93 12.34 1.15
C THR A 188 1.58 12.23 -0.24
N GLY A 189 0.78 12.32 -1.31
CA GLY A 189 1.21 12.16 -2.70
C GLY A 189 0.59 10.92 -3.38
N PRO A 190 0.89 10.71 -4.67
CA PRO A 190 0.42 9.53 -5.40
C PRO A 190 0.94 8.23 -4.78
N GLN A 191 0.05 7.24 -4.63
CA GLN A 191 0.37 5.90 -4.16
C GLN A 191 -0.03 4.88 -5.22
N THR A 192 0.95 4.08 -5.66
CA THR A 192 0.74 3.04 -6.66
C THR A 192 0.39 1.72 -5.98
N TYR A 193 -0.73 1.14 -6.38
CA TYR A 193 -1.21 -0.16 -5.92
C TYR A 193 -1.03 -1.21 -7.01
N LYS A 194 -0.84 -2.46 -6.60
CA LYS A 194 -0.70 -3.62 -7.49
C LYS A 194 -1.65 -4.72 -7.03
N ILE A 195 -2.42 -5.27 -7.96
CA ILE A 195 -3.27 -6.44 -7.71
C ILE A 195 -2.78 -7.57 -8.61
N ARG A 196 -2.48 -8.71 -8.01
CA ARG A 196 -2.03 -9.92 -8.70
C ARG A 196 -3.21 -10.89 -8.79
N VAL A 197 -3.78 -11.06 -9.99
CA VAL A 197 -4.84 -12.02 -10.24
C VAL A 197 -4.25 -13.27 -10.91
N PRO A 198 -4.43 -14.48 -10.37
CA PRO A 198 -3.86 -15.68 -10.98
C PRO A 198 -4.62 -16.06 -12.26
N ILE A 199 -3.89 -16.42 -13.31
CA ILE A 199 -4.45 -16.84 -14.60
C ILE A 199 -4.66 -18.36 -14.56
N PRO A 200 -5.90 -18.86 -14.70
CA PRO A 200 -6.13 -20.30 -14.70
C PRO A 200 -5.46 -20.96 -15.92
N PRO A 201 -4.96 -22.21 -15.79
CA PRO A 201 -4.31 -22.91 -16.90
C PRO A 201 -5.21 -23.01 -18.14
N GLY A 202 -4.67 -22.67 -19.31
CA GLY A 202 -5.40 -22.69 -20.58
C GLY A 202 -6.19 -21.41 -20.88
N GLN A 203 -6.12 -20.39 -20.03
CA GLN A 203 -6.75 -19.08 -20.26
C GLN A 203 -5.74 -17.95 -20.50
N GLU A 204 -4.50 -18.27 -20.84
CA GLU A 204 -3.42 -17.31 -21.05
C GLU A 204 -3.73 -16.37 -22.22
N GLU A 205 -4.26 -16.91 -23.32
CA GLU A 205 -4.69 -16.11 -24.47
C GLU A 205 -5.88 -15.19 -24.15
N ALA A 206 -6.79 -15.65 -23.28
CA ALA A 206 -7.90 -14.82 -22.82
C ALA A 206 -7.40 -13.68 -21.92
N ALA A 207 -6.47 -13.98 -21.00
CA ALA A 207 -5.83 -13.00 -20.13
C ALA A 207 -5.09 -11.92 -20.95
N LYS A 208 -4.40 -12.31 -22.02
CA LYS A 208 -3.71 -11.38 -22.92
C LYS A 208 -4.67 -10.43 -23.63
N ARG A 209 -5.78 -10.94 -24.17
CA ARG A 209 -6.82 -10.11 -24.79
C ARG A 209 -7.41 -9.10 -23.81
N ILE A 210 -7.69 -9.52 -22.57
CA ILE A 210 -8.21 -8.64 -21.51
C ILE A 210 -7.19 -7.54 -21.17
N ALA A 211 -5.91 -7.88 -21.06
CA ALA A 211 -4.85 -6.92 -20.81
C ALA A 211 -4.77 -5.87 -21.93
N GLU A 212 -4.84 -6.30 -23.19
CA GLU A 212 -4.84 -5.41 -24.37
C GLU A 212 -6.07 -4.50 -24.40
N GLU A 213 -7.26 -5.03 -24.11
CA GLU A 213 -8.52 -4.29 -24.08
C GLU A 213 -8.53 -3.20 -22.99
N ILE A 214 -8.07 -3.55 -21.77
CA ILE A 214 -8.03 -2.62 -20.64
C ILE A 214 -6.94 -1.57 -20.85
N ASN A 215 -5.75 -1.95 -21.34
CA ASN A 215 -4.69 -0.99 -21.67
C ASN A 215 -5.10 -0.06 -22.82
N GLY A 216 -5.87 -0.55 -23.79
CA GLY A 216 -6.42 0.25 -24.88
C GLY A 216 -7.48 1.25 -24.41
N SER A 217 -8.32 0.84 -23.45
CA SER A 217 -9.40 1.69 -22.90
C SER A 217 -8.89 2.71 -21.87
N GLY A 218 -7.93 2.30 -21.02
CA GLY A 218 -7.35 3.12 -19.95
C GLY A 218 -6.51 4.30 -20.45
N ARG A 219 -6.07 4.28 -21.71
CA ARG A 219 -5.39 5.43 -22.33
C ARG A 219 -6.31 6.62 -22.65
N ILE A 220 -7.64 6.43 -22.65
CA ILE A 220 -8.61 7.46 -23.07
C ILE A 220 -9.21 8.21 -21.87
N ALA A 221 -9.20 7.64 -20.67
CA ALA A 221 -9.79 8.25 -19.48
C ALA A 221 -8.73 8.86 -18.53
N GLY A 222 -8.30 10.10 -18.85
CA GLY A 222 -8.07 11.13 -17.83
C GLY A 222 -6.96 10.94 -16.80
N PHE A 223 -5.72 10.74 -17.24
CA PHE A 223 -4.48 11.35 -16.72
C PHE A 223 -3.38 10.80 -17.63
N GLU A 224 -2.70 11.66 -18.40
CA GLU A 224 -1.55 11.19 -19.19
C GLU A 224 -0.56 10.53 -18.22
N PRO A 225 -0.26 9.23 -18.37
CA PRO A 225 0.84 8.65 -17.61
C PRO A 225 2.07 9.45 -18.04
N ARG A 226 2.75 10.07 -17.07
CA ARG A 226 4.11 10.54 -17.30
C ARG A 226 4.87 9.32 -17.80
N THR A 227 5.12 9.29 -19.11
CA THR A 227 5.86 8.22 -19.75
C THR A 227 7.13 8.06 -18.95
N ASN A 228 7.51 6.82 -18.69
CA ASN A 228 8.69 6.46 -17.93
C ASN A 228 9.97 6.75 -18.76
N GLY A 229 10.08 7.96 -19.29
CA GLY A 229 11.28 8.58 -19.81
C GLY A 229 11.97 9.34 -18.68
N ASP A 230 12.28 8.64 -17.59
CA ASP A 230 13.43 8.99 -16.75
C ASP A 230 13.75 7.86 -15.75
N VAL A 231 14.06 6.68 -16.28
CA VAL A 231 15.01 5.77 -15.62
C VAL A 231 16.43 6.36 -15.77
N SER A 232 16.60 7.63 -15.41
CA SER A 232 17.89 8.33 -15.30
C SER A 232 18.14 8.77 -13.85
N HIS A 233 17.17 8.62 -12.95
CA HIS A 233 17.34 9.07 -11.56
C HIS A 233 18.02 8.06 -10.62
N LYS A 234 17.91 6.75 -10.88
CA LYS A 234 18.65 5.71 -10.11
C LYS A 234 20.13 5.67 -10.48
N THR A 235 20.46 5.89 -11.75
CA THR A 235 21.85 5.96 -12.24
C THR A 235 22.51 7.27 -11.83
N SER A 236 21.76 8.39 -11.81
CA SER A 236 22.25 9.70 -11.36
C SER A 236 22.55 9.75 -9.87
N LEU A 237 21.69 9.18 -9.00
CA LEU A 237 21.98 9.13 -7.55
C LEU A 237 23.12 8.17 -7.22
N SER A 238 23.23 7.03 -7.90
CA SER A 238 24.39 6.13 -7.76
C SER A 238 25.71 6.79 -8.21
N HIS A 239 25.71 7.48 -9.35
CA HIS A 239 26.88 8.23 -9.83
C HIS A 239 27.20 9.46 -8.97
N ALA A 240 26.18 10.18 -8.48
CA ALA A 240 26.35 11.34 -7.61
C ALA A 240 26.85 10.92 -6.22
N PHE A 241 26.40 9.80 -5.67
CA PHE A 241 26.88 9.26 -4.39
C PHE A 241 28.30 8.67 -4.55
N SER A 242 28.60 7.99 -5.66
CA SER A 242 29.95 7.50 -6.00
C SER A 242 30.95 8.66 -6.18
N ASN A 243 30.56 9.72 -6.87
CA ASN A 243 31.39 10.92 -7.03
C ASN A 243 31.53 11.68 -5.71
N PHE A 244 30.46 11.85 -4.92
CA PHE A 244 30.54 12.49 -3.60
C PHE A 244 31.46 11.72 -2.63
N MET A 245 31.39 10.39 -2.62
CA MET A 245 32.31 9.54 -1.85
C MET A 245 33.76 9.64 -2.34
N LYS A 246 34.00 9.66 -3.67
CA LYS A 246 35.36 9.87 -4.21
C LYS A 246 35.91 11.26 -3.88
N THR A 247 35.08 12.31 -3.91
CA THR A 247 35.49 13.68 -3.58
C THR A 247 35.77 13.85 -2.08
N GLN A 248 35.02 13.17 -1.20
CA GLN A 248 35.29 13.17 0.25
C GLN A 248 36.53 12.36 0.63
N ILE A 249 36.78 11.22 -0.02
CA ILE A 249 37.98 10.41 0.21
C ILE A 249 39.24 11.13 -0.31
N ALA A 250 39.16 11.82 -1.46
CA ALA A 250 40.25 12.65 -1.97
C ALA A 250 40.55 13.86 -1.06
N ASN A 251 39.53 14.51 -0.49
CA ASN A 251 39.71 15.61 0.46
C ASN A 251 40.18 15.18 1.85
N CYS A 252 39.83 13.97 2.32
CA CYS A 252 40.38 13.42 3.55
C CYS A 252 41.86 13.02 3.42
N SER A 253 42.31 12.61 2.23
CA SER A 253 43.73 12.33 1.99
C SER A 253 44.60 13.60 1.91
N PHE A 254 44.02 14.74 1.49
CA PHE A 254 44.75 16.00 1.36
C PHE A 254 44.88 16.75 2.70
N LYS A 255 43.89 16.64 3.60
CA LYS A 255 43.95 17.27 4.93
C LYS A 255 44.96 16.62 5.90
N LYS A 256 45.40 15.39 5.65
CA LYS A 256 46.46 14.73 6.46
C LYS A 256 47.88 15.14 6.10
N ILE A 257 48.11 15.79 4.95
CA ILE A 257 49.46 16.21 4.51
C ILE A 257 49.76 17.67 4.89
N VAL A 258 48.74 18.53 5.03
CA VAL A 258 48.96 19.96 5.32
C VAL A 258 49.08 20.28 6.82
N PHE A 259 48.66 19.38 7.73
CA PHE A 259 48.71 19.64 9.18
C PHE A 259 50.02 19.18 9.87
N LYS A 260 51.05 18.80 9.11
CA LYS A 260 52.37 18.39 9.67
C LYS A 260 53.50 19.41 9.46
N LEU A 261 53.16 20.64 9.09
CA LEU A 261 54.13 21.72 8.83
C LEU A 261 53.58 23.09 9.27
N LYS A 262 53.35 23.26 10.58
CA LYS A 262 53.48 24.55 11.27
C LYS A 262 53.27 24.37 12.77
N PHE A 263 54.35 24.64 13.51
CA PHE A 263 54.53 24.71 14.96
C PHE A 263 54.43 23.39 15.73
#